data_AF-A0A7X2RRM0-F1
#
_entry.id   AF-A0A7X2RRM0-F1
#
_cell.length_a   1.000
_cell.length_b   1.000
_cell.length_c   1.000
_cell.angle_alpha   90.00
_cell.angle_beta   90.00
_cell.angle_gamma   90.00
#
_symmetry.space_group_name_H-M   'P 1'
#
loop_
_entity.id
_entity.type
_entity.pdbx_description
1 polymer ?
#
loop_
_entity_poly.entity_id
_entity_poly.type
_entity_poly.pdbx_seq_one_letter_code
_entity_poly.pdbx_strand_id
1 'polypeptide(L)'
;MEPEQKARPRRELPPIKVWVSVEERAAIQERADQTGLSLSAYLLAVGMNTPIRSVVDLTAVGDLAKVNGDLGRVAGLLKLWLAEKRGQGARPIDVDAMMVEFRELQGEVRLLMSKVVYGSS
;
A
#
# COMPACT_ATOMS: atom_id res chain seq x y z
N MET A 1 -31.03 18.89 31.37
CA MET A 1 -30.12 18.47 30.28
C MET A 1 -28.95 19.42 30.33
N GLU A 2 -27.81 18.98 30.86
CA GLU A 2 -26.59 19.80 30.82
C GLU A 2 -26.15 19.97 29.37
N PRO A 3 -25.69 21.17 28.97
CA PRO A 3 -25.25 21.41 27.61
C PRO A 3 -23.97 20.62 27.36
N GLU A 4 -24.00 19.80 26.30
CA GLU A 4 -22.86 19.07 25.76
C GLU A 4 -21.73 20.07 25.48
N GLN A 5 -20.69 20.06 26.32
CA GLN A 5 -19.53 20.94 26.15
C GLN A 5 -18.88 20.60 24.81
N LYS A 6 -18.97 21.53 23.84
CA LYS A 6 -18.22 21.44 22.58
C LYS A 6 -16.74 21.25 22.92
N ALA A 7 -16.21 20.07 22.58
CA ALA A 7 -14.81 19.74 22.80
C ALA A 7 -13.92 20.80 22.14
N ARG A 8 -12.99 21.37 22.90
CA ARG A 8 -12.05 22.39 22.40
C ARG A 8 -11.23 21.82 21.24
N PRO A 9 -10.86 22.64 20.23
CA PRO A 9 -9.95 22.22 19.16
C PRO A 9 -8.68 21.60 19.73
N ARG A 10 -8.20 20.49 19.15
CA ARG A 10 -7.01 19.75 19.65
C ARG A 10 -5.76 20.62 19.83
N ARG A 11 -5.60 21.66 19.00
CA ARG A 11 -4.48 22.62 19.09
C ARG A 11 -4.50 23.50 20.35
N GLU A 12 -5.63 23.56 21.05
CA GLU A 12 -5.85 24.34 22.27
C GLU A 12 -5.73 23.49 23.54
N LEU A 13 -5.54 22.17 23.38
CA LEU A 13 -5.28 21.26 24.49
C LEU A 13 -3.81 21.32 24.91
N PRO A 14 -3.49 21.14 26.21
CA PRO A 14 -2.11 21.09 26.68
C PRO A 14 -1.30 20.00 25.95
N PRO A 15 -0.13 20.31 25.38
CA PRO A 15 0.69 19.31 24.70
C PRO A 15 1.41 18.40 25.70
N ILE A 16 1.74 17.19 25.27
CA ILE A 16 2.67 16.31 25.99
C ILE A 16 4.10 16.79 25.71
N LYS A 17 4.83 17.16 26.76
CA LYS A 17 6.24 17.57 26.66
C LYS A 17 7.13 16.37 26.92
N VAL A 18 7.97 16.03 25.95
CA VAL A 18 9.00 15.00 26.07
C VAL A 18 10.36 15.66 25.88
N TRP A 19 11.22 15.55 26.89
CA TRP A 19 12.59 16.03 26.81
C TRP A 19 13.45 14.92 26.22
N VAL A 20 14.17 15.23 25.14
CA VAL A 20 15.01 14.29 24.39
C VAL A 20 16.37 14.92 24.11
N SER A 21 17.39 14.08 23.97
CA SER A 21 18.70 14.48 23.48
C SER A 21 18.65 14.86 21.99
N VAL A 22 19.73 15.44 21.47
CA VAL A 22 19.84 15.78 20.04
C VAL A 22 19.81 14.49 19.20
N GLU A 23 20.51 13.46 19.65
CA GLU A 23 20.60 12.15 19.02
C GLU A 23 19.23 11.44 19.01
N GLU A 24 18.53 11.47 20.14
CA GLU A 24 17.18 10.91 20.26
C GLU A 24 16.20 11.64 19.33
N ARG A 25 16.26 12.98 19.28
CA ARG A 25 15.42 13.76 18.38
C ARG A 25 15.69 13.42 16.91
N ALA A 26 16.95 13.28 16.53
CA ALA A 26 17.34 12.89 15.18
C ALA A 26 16.81 11.50 14.82
N ALA A 27 16.96 10.51 15.72
CA ALA A 27 16.47 9.16 15.50
C ALA A 27 14.93 9.10 15.36
N ILE A 28 14.20 9.87 16.17
CA ILE A 28 12.72 9.94 16.07
C ILE A 28 12.32 10.62 14.75
N GLN A 29 13.03 11.67 14.34
CA GLN A 29 12.77 12.37 13.08
C GLN A 29 12.98 11.45 11.87
N GLU A 30 14.10 10.72 11.83
CA GLU A 30 14.38 9.77 10.75
C GLU A 30 13.28 8.70 10.63
N ARG A 31 12.82 8.16 11.76
CA ARG A 31 11.71 7.19 11.77
C ARG A 31 10.39 7.83 11.33
N ALA A 32 10.12 9.08 11.70
CA ALA A 32 8.92 9.79 11.26
C ALA A 32 8.94 10.01 9.73
N ASP A 33 10.08 10.41 9.18
CA ASP A 33 10.27 10.67 7.74
C ASP A 33 10.02 9.41 6.90
N GLN A 34 10.37 8.22 7.41
CA GLN A 34 10.06 6.95 6.77
C GLN A 34 8.57 6.64 6.70
N THR A 35 7.71 7.34 7.45
CA THR A 35 6.28 7.01 7.59
C THR A 35 5.35 8.03 6.94
N GLY A 36 5.91 9.16 6.47
CA GLY A 36 5.14 10.26 5.85
C GLY A 36 4.29 11.04 6.85
N LEU A 37 4.43 10.75 8.16
CA LEU A 37 3.77 11.44 9.25
C LEU A 37 4.64 12.61 9.73
N SER A 38 4.00 13.66 10.24
CA SER A 38 4.72 14.66 11.03
C SER A 38 5.28 14.01 12.30
N LEU A 39 6.34 14.60 12.87
CA LEU A 39 6.96 14.11 14.12
C LEU A 39 5.94 13.89 15.25
N SER A 40 4.99 14.82 15.41
CA SER A 40 3.94 14.73 16.43
C SER A 40 2.90 13.65 16.12
N ALA A 41 2.54 13.48 14.85
CA ALA A 41 1.63 12.41 14.42
C ALA A 41 2.28 11.03 14.57
N TYR A 42 3.57 10.90 14.23
CA TYR A 42 4.36 9.69 14.44
C TYR A 42 4.42 9.32 15.92
N LEU A 43 4.81 10.25 16.80
CA LEU A 43 4.88 9.98 18.25
C LEU A 43 3.51 9.64 18.85
N LEU A 44 2.44 10.30 18.40
CA LEU A 44 1.08 9.96 18.83
C LEU A 44 0.70 8.55 18.38
N ALA A 45 0.99 8.17 17.14
CA ALA A 45 0.71 6.83 16.63
C ALA A 45 1.49 5.75 17.39
N VAL A 46 2.79 5.97 17.65
CA VAL A 46 3.61 5.08 18.49
C VAL A 46 3.03 4.97 19.90
N GLY A 47 2.73 6.10 20.54
CA GLY A 47 2.20 6.13 21.91
C GLY A 47 0.82 5.48 22.06
N MET A 48 0.03 5.45 20.98
CA MET A 48 -1.27 4.79 20.92
C MET A 48 -1.21 3.34 20.41
N ASN A 49 0.00 2.82 20.14
CA ASN A 49 0.22 1.52 19.51
C ASN A 49 -0.56 1.34 18.19
N THR A 50 -0.69 2.43 17.43
CA THR A 50 -1.33 2.43 16.12
C THR A 50 -0.33 1.88 15.09
N PRO A 51 -0.73 0.94 14.21
CA PRO A 51 0.14 0.47 13.14
C PRO A 51 0.62 1.62 12.25
N ILE A 52 1.93 1.81 12.16
CA ILE A 52 2.56 2.82 11.31
C ILE A 52 3.14 2.11 10.08
N ARG A 53 2.75 2.55 8.88
CA ARG A 53 3.24 1.99 7.61
C ARG A 53 4.39 2.85 7.08
N SER A 54 5.40 2.21 6.53
CA SER A 54 6.49 2.92 5.86
C SER A 54 6.01 3.44 4.50
N VAL A 55 6.41 4.66 4.15
CA VAL A 55 6.25 5.23 2.80
C VAL A 55 6.92 4.35 1.76
N VAL A 56 8.05 3.73 2.10
CA VAL A 56 8.79 2.82 1.22
C VAL A 56 7.92 1.62 0.82
N ASP A 57 7.18 1.06 1.78
CA ASP A 57 6.27 -0.07 1.51
C ASP A 57 5.14 0.34 0.56
N LEU A 58 4.59 1.54 0.75
CA LEU A 58 3.52 2.08 -0.11
C LEU A 58 4.00 2.38 -1.53
N THR A 59 5.21 2.93 -1.68
CA THR A 59 5.82 3.16 -3.00
C THR A 59 6.08 1.85 -3.73
N ALA A 60 6.66 0.86 -3.04
CA ALA A 60 6.94 -0.46 -3.63
C ALA A 60 5.66 -1.17 -4.07
N VAL A 61 4.58 -1.09 -3.28
CA VAL A 61 3.26 -1.60 -3.69
C VAL A 61 2.72 -0.86 -4.90
N GLY A 62 2.88 0.47 -4.95
CA GLY A 62 2.47 1.26 -6.11
C GLY A 62 3.18 0.84 -7.40
N ASP A 63 4.47 0.56 -7.33
CA ASP A 63 5.24 0.10 -8.49
C ASP A 63 4.85 -1.32 -8.92
N LEU A 64 4.61 -2.21 -7.95
CA LEU A 64 4.12 -3.56 -8.24
C LEU A 64 2.71 -3.53 -8.88
N ALA A 65 1.86 -2.59 -8.49
CA ALA A 65 0.55 -2.39 -9.11
C ALA A 65 0.66 -1.95 -10.58
N LYS A 66 1.62 -1.08 -10.92
CA LYS A 66 1.89 -0.69 -12.32
C LYS A 66 2.33 -1.88 -13.15
N VAL A 67 3.30 -2.65 -12.65
CA VAL A 67 3.79 -3.88 -13.32
C VAL A 67 2.64 -4.84 -13.57
N ASN A 68 1.76 -5.04 -12.58
CA ASN A 68 0.61 -5.92 -12.74
C ASN A 68 -0.41 -5.40 -13.79
N GLY A 69 -0.54 -4.08 -13.93
CA GLY A 69 -1.31 -3.47 -15.01
C GLY A 69 -0.71 -3.72 -16.39
N ASP A 70 0.61 -3.59 -16.52
CA ASP A 70 1.32 -3.85 -17.78
C ASP A 70 1.19 -5.32 -18.22
N LEU A 71 1.26 -6.25 -17.27
CA LEU A 71 0.99 -7.67 -17.50
C LEU A 71 -0.43 -7.91 -18.07
N GLY A 72 -1.43 -7.17 -17.57
CA GLY A 72 -2.79 -7.22 -18.12
C GLY A 72 -2.86 -6.76 -19.58
N ARG A 73 -2.07 -5.74 -19.94
CA ARG A 73 -1.97 -5.25 -21.32
C ARG A 73 -1.32 -6.28 -22.25
N VAL A 74 -0.21 -6.90 -21.81
CA VAL A 74 0.48 -7.98 -22.55
C VAL A 74 -0.47 -9.15 -22.82
N ALA A 75 -1.22 -9.57 -21.79
CA ALA A 75 -2.26 -10.58 -21.90
C ALA A 75 -3.33 -10.24 -22.95
N GLY A 76 -3.78 -8.99 -22.99
CA GLY A 76 -4.72 -8.51 -24.01
C GLY A 76 -4.17 -8.57 -25.43
N LEU A 77 -2.92 -8.15 -25.61
CA LEU A 77 -2.23 -8.20 -26.90
C LEU A 77 -2.04 -9.64 -27.40
N LEU A 78 -1.69 -10.56 -26.49
CA LEU A 78 -1.57 -11.98 -26.84
C LEU A 78 -2.90 -12.56 -27.31
N LYS A 79 -4.00 -12.26 -26.62
CA LYS A 79 -5.35 -12.67 -27.06
C LYS A 79 -5.69 -12.14 -28.45
N LEU A 80 -5.38 -10.87 -28.73
CA LEU A 80 -5.61 -10.27 -30.05
C LEU A 80 -4.81 -10.99 -31.14
N TRP A 81 -3.52 -11.21 -30.90
CA TRP A 81 -2.65 -11.91 -31.84
C TRP A 81 -3.14 -13.34 -32.14
N LEU A 82 -3.61 -14.07 -31.12
CA LEU A 82 -4.17 -15.41 -31.31
C LEU A 82 -5.50 -15.41 -32.05
N ALA A 83 -6.32 -14.36 -31.89
CA ALA A 83 -7.53 -14.20 -32.66
C ALA A 83 -7.22 -13.99 -34.16
N GLU A 84 -6.15 -13.27 -34.47
CA GLU A 84 -5.68 -13.03 -35.84
C GLU A 84 -4.93 -14.24 -36.45
N LYS A 85 -4.28 -15.07 -35.63
CA LYS A 85 -3.46 -16.22 -36.04
C LYS A 85 -4.05 -17.56 -35.57
N ARG A 86 -5.37 -17.70 -35.57
CA ARG A 86 -6.05 -18.92 -35.08
C ARG A 86 -5.49 -20.18 -35.73
N GLY A 87 -4.97 -21.09 -34.89
CA GLY A 87 -4.46 -22.39 -35.32
C GLY A 87 -2.99 -22.42 -35.77
N GLN A 88 -2.26 -21.29 -35.71
CA GLN A 88 -0.82 -21.25 -35.97
C GLN A 88 -0.04 -21.10 -34.65
N GLY A 89 0.88 -22.04 -34.37
CA GLY A 89 1.76 -22.01 -33.20
C GLY A 89 1.26 -22.75 -31.97
N ALA A 90 0.07 -22.42 -31.44
CA ALA A 90 -0.51 -23.06 -30.25
C ALA A 90 -2.01 -23.33 -30.42
N ARG A 91 -2.53 -24.36 -29.73
CA ARG A 91 -3.98 -24.64 -29.76
C ARG A 91 -4.71 -23.58 -28.92
N PRO A 92 -5.85 -23.05 -29.38
CA PRO A 92 -6.59 -22.02 -28.64
C PRO A 92 -6.90 -22.39 -27.18
N ILE A 93 -7.25 -23.67 -26.93
CA ILE A 93 -7.58 -24.17 -25.60
C ILE A 93 -6.40 -24.10 -24.61
N ASP A 94 -5.18 -24.35 -25.07
CA ASP A 94 -3.99 -24.31 -24.23
C ASP A 94 -3.67 -22.87 -23.84
N VAL A 95 -3.89 -21.92 -24.75
CA VAL A 95 -3.68 -20.51 -24.45
C VAL A 95 -4.78 -19.98 -23.52
N ASP A 96 -6.04 -20.34 -23.75
CA ASP A 96 -7.12 -19.93 -22.85
C ASP A 96 -6.89 -20.45 -21.42
N ALA A 97 -6.41 -21.69 -21.26
CA ALA A 97 -6.03 -22.26 -19.97
C ALA A 97 -4.87 -21.48 -19.32
N MET A 98 -3.76 -21.26 -20.03
CA MET A 98 -2.63 -20.46 -19.55
C MET A 98 -3.07 -19.02 -19.15
N MET A 99 -4.01 -18.44 -19.90
CA MET A 99 -4.54 -17.11 -19.62
C MET A 99 -5.44 -17.07 -18.38
N VAL A 100 -6.04 -18.18 -17.98
CA VAL A 100 -6.76 -18.31 -16.70
C VAL A 100 -5.74 -18.33 -15.55
N GLU A 101 -4.76 -19.22 -15.61
CA GLU A 101 -3.68 -19.33 -14.59
C GLU A 101 -2.95 -17.99 -14.42
N PHE A 102 -2.66 -17.29 -15.51
CA PHE A 102 -2.04 -15.97 -15.47
C PHE A 102 -2.90 -14.96 -14.69
N ARG A 103 -4.22 -14.94 -14.91
CA ARG A 103 -5.13 -14.04 -14.19
C ARG A 103 -5.21 -14.38 -12.70
N GLU A 104 -5.11 -15.65 -12.35
CA GLU A 104 -5.06 -16.11 -10.95
C GLU A 104 -3.79 -15.60 -10.25
N LEU A 105 -2.62 -15.79 -10.87
CA LEU A 105 -1.34 -15.26 -10.36
C LEU A 105 -1.38 -13.73 -10.20
N GLN A 106 -1.95 -13.00 -11.18
CA GLN A 106 -2.15 -11.55 -11.05
C GLN A 106 -3.10 -11.17 -9.90
N GLY A 107 -4.06 -12.05 -9.58
CA GLY A 107 -4.95 -11.93 -8.43
C GLY A 107 -4.19 -12.10 -7.11
N GLU A 108 -3.35 -13.12 -7.01
CA GLU A 108 -2.51 -13.36 -5.82
C GLU A 108 -1.56 -12.19 -5.54
N VAL A 109 -0.90 -11.66 -6.57
CA VAL A 109 -0.04 -10.48 -6.44
C VAL A 109 -0.83 -9.28 -5.91
N ARG A 110 -2.07 -9.08 -6.39
CA ARG A 110 -2.97 -8.03 -5.85
C ARG A 110 -3.33 -8.24 -4.39
N LEU A 111 -3.57 -9.49 -3.98
CA LEU A 111 -3.88 -9.82 -2.59
C LEU A 111 -2.67 -9.57 -1.68
N LEU A 112 -1.47 -9.94 -2.11
CA LEU A 112 -0.24 -9.67 -1.35
C LEU A 112 0.01 -8.17 -1.21
N MET A 113 -0.15 -7.39 -2.28
CA MET A 113 -0.08 -5.92 -2.24
C MET A 113 -1.11 -5.34 -1.25
N SER A 114 -2.35 -5.84 -1.29
CA SER A 114 -3.41 -5.40 -0.38
C SER A 114 -3.07 -5.66 1.09
N LYS A 115 -2.47 -6.82 1.41
CA LYS A 115 -2.02 -7.14 2.77
C LYS A 115 -0.95 -6.16 3.28
N VAL A 116 -0.05 -5.71 2.42
CA VAL A 116 0.96 -4.70 2.78
C VAL A 116 0.30 -3.33 3.01
N VAL A 117 -0.67 -2.95 2.16
CA VAL A 117 -1.35 -1.65 2.24
C VAL A 117 -2.31 -1.56 3.41
N TYR A 118 -3.03 -2.63 3.75
CA TYR A 118 -4.08 -2.61 4.78
C TYR A 118 -3.69 -3.30 6.09
N GLY A 119 -2.55 -4.02 6.11
CA GLY A 119 -2.15 -4.87 7.24
C GLY A 119 -2.97 -6.16 7.28
N SER A 120 -2.37 -7.24 7.79
CA SER A 120 -3.08 -8.49 8.06
C SER A 120 -4.16 -8.23 9.11
N SER A 121 -5.41 -8.12 8.69
CA SER A 121 -6.56 -8.10 9.58
C SER A 121 -6.96 -9.51 10.02
#